data_AF-A0A7V3T0H4-F1
#
_entry.id   AF-A0A7V3T0H4-F1
#
_cell.length_a   1.000
_cell.length_b   1.000
_cell.length_c   1.000
_cell.angle_alpha   90.00
_cell.angle_beta   90.00
_cell.angle_gamma   90.00
#
_symmetry.space_group_name_H-M   'P 1'
#
loop_
_entity.id
_entity.type
_entity.pdbx_description
1 polymer ?
#
loop_
_entity_poly.entity_id
_entity_poly.type
_entity_poly.pdbx_seq_one_letter_code
_entity_poly.pdbx_strand_id
1 'polypeptide(L)'
;MKNLKTIILFSVIMLMCIAALVGYLLKDKHGSTVTSDNSTTAADSTPAVSGKLPEQKALIGIGRGENYESTTETAVKNAGGLVGIVKKGDVVLIKPNICAVAGPGAAQITDYRVVRKITEMVYKLGASKVIVAEGKIAGNAFIKYSLDKNMYGTIQNVELVNLNQFDKEDCYELKPEKSL
;
A
#
# COMPACT_ATOMS: atom_id res chain seq x y z
N MET A 1 7.15 21.38 15.66
CA MET A 1 7.66 20.33 14.77
C MET A 1 8.20 20.95 13.49
N LYS A 2 9.50 20.84 13.20
CA LYS A 2 10.14 21.47 12.03
C LYS A 2 10.36 20.42 10.94
N ASN A 3 9.88 20.71 9.72
CA ASN A 3 10.26 20.09 8.43
C ASN A 3 9.65 18.73 8.04
N LEU A 4 8.32 18.53 8.14
CA LEU A 4 7.65 17.47 7.38
C LEU A 4 7.44 17.98 5.93
N LYS A 5 8.32 17.61 4.99
CA LYS A 5 8.32 18.17 3.62
C LYS A 5 7.55 17.33 2.60
N THR A 6 7.36 16.03 2.84
CA THR A 6 6.76 15.12 1.85
C THR A 6 5.87 14.07 2.54
N ILE A 7 4.55 14.16 2.35
CA ILE A 7 3.58 13.14 2.77
C ILE A 7 3.23 12.31 1.54
N ILE A 8 3.62 11.02 1.53
CA ILE A 8 3.21 10.10 0.46
C ILE A 8 1.98 9.35 0.95
N LEU A 9 0.81 9.85 0.54
CA LEU A 9 -0.47 9.27 0.91
C LEU A 9 -0.83 8.13 -0.07
N PHE A 10 -0.50 6.88 0.28
CA PHE A 10 -1.05 5.69 -0.37
C PHE A 10 -2.48 5.43 0.15
N SER A 11 -3.42 6.28 -0.26
CA SER A 11 -4.81 6.13 0.13
C SER A 11 -5.54 5.19 -0.82
N VAL A 12 -5.60 3.91 -0.48
CA VAL A 12 -6.60 2.99 -1.04
C VAL A 12 -7.91 3.25 -0.27
N ILE A 13 -8.63 4.31 -0.64
CA ILE A 13 -9.93 4.66 -0.05
C ILE A 13 -10.91 3.51 -0.28
N MET A 14 -11.32 2.87 0.82
CA MET A 14 -12.68 2.44 1.16
C MET A 14 -13.46 1.52 0.21
N LEU A 15 -12.90 1.04 -0.91
CA LEU A 15 -13.66 0.18 -1.84
C LEU A 15 -13.51 -1.33 -1.56
N MET A 16 -12.53 -1.74 -0.75
CA MET A 16 -12.31 -3.18 -0.48
C MET A 16 -13.21 -3.77 0.62
N CYS A 17 -13.77 -2.96 1.52
CA CYS A 17 -14.70 -3.46 2.53
C CYS A 17 -16.02 -3.97 1.92
N ILE A 18 -16.45 -3.39 0.79
CA ILE A 18 -17.63 -3.87 0.06
C ILE A 18 -17.27 -5.11 -0.77
N ALA A 19 -16.11 -5.13 -1.43
CA ALA A 19 -15.69 -6.29 -2.23
C ALA A 19 -15.46 -7.56 -1.39
N ALA A 20 -14.90 -7.43 -0.17
CA ALA A 20 -14.73 -8.56 0.74
C ALA A 20 -16.08 -9.04 1.32
N LEU A 21 -17.01 -8.12 1.59
CA LEU A 21 -18.35 -8.46 2.07
C LEU A 21 -19.19 -9.14 0.96
N VAL A 22 -19.12 -8.64 -0.28
CA VAL A 22 -19.77 -9.25 -1.45
C VAL A 22 -19.15 -10.62 -1.78
N GLY A 23 -17.82 -10.76 -1.71
CA GLY A 23 -17.14 -12.04 -1.91
C GLY A 23 -17.48 -13.09 -0.84
N TYR A 24 -17.72 -12.66 0.41
CA TYR A 24 -18.19 -13.54 1.49
C TYR A 24 -19.66 -13.95 1.31
N LEU A 25 -20.52 -13.03 0.86
CA LEU A 25 -21.93 -13.29 0.61
C LEU A 25 -22.20 -14.12 -0.65
N LEU A 26 -21.25 -14.18 -1.59
CA LEU A 26 -21.34 -14.99 -2.81
C LEU A 26 -20.71 -16.39 -2.67
N LYS A 27 -20.13 -16.74 -1.52
CA LYS A 27 -19.39 -18.01 -1.35
C LYS A 27 -20.28 -19.23 -1.12
N ASP A 28 -21.59 -19.05 -0.96
CA ASP A 28 -22.57 -20.14 -0.89
C ASP A 28 -23.44 -20.14 -2.14
N LYS A 29 -22.94 -20.74 -3.22
CA LYS A 29 -23.70 -21.40 -4.32
C LYS A 29 -22.78 -21.75 -5.48
N HIS A 30 -21.92 -22.75 -5.32
CA HIS A 30 -21.76 -23.86 -6.27
C HIS A 30 -20.63 -24.76 -5.80
N GLY A 31 -20.99 -26.02 -5.58
CA GLY A 31 -20.09 -27.07 -5.14
C GLY A 31 -19.04 -27.41 -6.19
N SER A 32 -17.95 -27.96 -5.68
CA SER A 32 -16.85 -28.56 -6.41
C SER A 32 -17.30 -29.55 -7.49
N THR A 33 -16.73 -29.44 -8.68
CA THR A 33 -16.27 -30.61 -9.44
C THR A 33 -14.91 -30.31 -10.05
N VAL A 34 -13.92 -31.05 -9.59
CA VAL A 34 -12.60 -31.18 -10.21
C VAL A 34 -12.75 -32.22 -11.31
N THR A 35 -12.45 -31.85 -12.54
CA THR A 35 -12.10 -32.80 -13.60
C THR A 35 -10.81 -32.33 -14.24
N SER A 36 -9.79 -33.16 -14.09
CA SER A 36 -8.47 -33.03 -14.68
C SER A 36 -8.54 -33.50 -16.12
N ASP A 37 -8.25 -32.64 -17.08
CA ASP A 37 -7.93 -33.05 -18.46
C ASP A 37 -6.61 -32.42 -18.90
N ASN A 38 -5.69 -33.29 -19.27
CA ASN A 38 -4.33 -33.00 -19.67
C ASN A 38 -4.24 -33.20 -21.18
N SER A 39 -4.07 -32.14 -21.98
CA SER A 39 -3.61 -32.25 -23.38
C SER A 39 -2.98 -30.94 -23.90
N THR A 40 -1.64 -30.94 -23.90
CA THR A 40 -0.69 -30.60 -24.97
C THR A 40 -1.03 -29.53 -26.04
N THR A 41 -0.23 -28.46 -25.99
CA THR A 41 0.30 -27.58 -27.06
C THR A 41 -0.66 -26.84 -28.01
N ALA A 42 -0.66 -25.51 -27.91
CA ALA A 42 -0.63 -24.61 -29.04
C ALA A 42 0.11 -23.32 -28.64
N ALA A 43 1.00 -22.84 -29.50
CA ALA A 43 1.86 -21.69 -29.31
C ALA A 43 1.05 -20.40 -29.06
N ASP A 44 1.34 -19.71 -27.95
CA ASP A 44 0.85 -18.35 -27.70
C ASP A 44 1.78 -17.37 -28.41
N SER A 45 1.43 -17.04 -29.66
CA SER A 45 1.98 -15.90 -30.36
C SER A 45 1.39 -14.62 -29.77
N THR A 46 2.00 -14.08 -28.72
CA THR A 46 1.72 -12.71 -28.29
C THR A 46 2.18 -11.78 -29.42
N PRO A 47 1.31 -10.96 -30.03
CA PRO A 47 1.76 -10.02 -31.05
C PRO A 47 2.64 -8.96 -30.37
N ALA A 48 3.89 -8.89 -30.80
CA ALA A 48 4.80 -7.81 -30.41
C ALA A 48 4.22 -6.50 -30.94
N VAL A 49 3.65 -5.68 -30.05
CA VAL A 49 3.32 -4.29 -30.36
C VAL A 49 4.63 -3.52 -30.48
N SER A 50 5.19 -3.55 -31.68
CA SER A 50 6.29 -2.68 -32.11
C SER A 50 5.73 -1.31 -32.44
N GLY A 51 5.53 -0.49 -31.40
CA GLY A 51 5.25 0.92 -31.53
C GLY A 51 5.79 1.64 -30.31
N LYS A 52 6.61 2.68 -30.52
CA LYS A 52 6.98 3.60 -29.44
C LYS A 52 5.69 4.28 -29.00
N LEU A 53 5.08 3.78 -27.92
CA LEU A 53 3.94 4.43 -27.29
C LEU A 53 4.35 5.88 -26.99
N PRO A 54 3.45 6.85 -27.22
CA PRO A 54 3.72 8.23 -26.84
C PRO A 54 4.17 8.27 -25.38
N GLU A 55 5.06 9.20 -25.05
CA GLU A 55 5.60 9.40 -23.71
C GLU A 55 4.49 9.93 -22.79
N GLN A 56 3.49 9.09 -22.54
CA GLN A 56 2.31 9.40 -21.76
C GLN A 56 2.66 9.07 -20.33
N LYS A 57 2.71 10.10 -19.49
CA LYS A 57 2.94 9.96 -18.06
C LYS A 57 2.00 8.88 -17.52
N ALA A 58 2.57 7.83 -16.93
CA ALA A 58 1.78 6.74 -16.37
C ALA A 58 0.77 7.29 -15.37
N LEU A 59 -0.52 7.07 -15.64
CA LEU A 59 -1.59 7.46 -14.73
C LEU A 59 -1.71 6.47 -13.55
N ILE A 60 -1.44 5.19 -13.82
CA ILE A 60 -1.55 4.09 -12.85
C ILE A 60 -0.41 3.10 -13.11
N GLY A 61 0.27 2.67 -12.04
CA GLY A 61 1.25 1.58 -12.08
C GLY A 61 0.68 0.28 -11.54
N ILE A 62 0.76 -0.80 -12.34
CA ILE A 62 0.27 -2.13 -11.95
C ILE A 62 1.47 -3.08 -11.81
N GLY A 63 1.56 -3.77 -10.68
CA GLY A 63 2.44 -4.92 -10.49
C GLY A 63 1.61 -6.19 -10.36
N ARG A 64 2.08 -7.30 -10.94
CA ARG A 64 1.46 -8.62 -10.80
C ARG A 64 2.52 -9.63 -10.38
N GLY A 65 2.16 -10.52 -9.46
CA GLY A 65 3.05 -11.56 -8.95
C GLY A 65 2.68 -12.00 -7.54
N GLU A 66 3.27 -13.09 -7.10
CA GLU A 66 3.04 -13.67 -5.76
C GLU A 66 4.01 -13.12 -4.71
N ASN A 67 5.18 -12.64 -5.15
CA ASN A 67 6.15 -12.02 -4.28
C ASN A 67 5.79 -10.54 -4.04
N TYR A 68 5.42 -10.21 -2.81
CA TYR A 68 4.99 -8.87 -2.40
C TYR A 68 6.02 -7.78 -2.74
N GLU A 69 7.31 -8.04 -2.56
CA GLU A 69 8.35 -7.02 -2.72
C GLU A 69 8.64 -6.72 -4.19
N SER A 70 8.83 -7.74 -5.02
CA SER A 70 9.05 -7.53 -6.46
C SER A 70 7.81 -6.95 -7.14
N THR A 71 6.62 -7.36 -6.71
CA THR A 71 5.34 -6.82 -7.20
C THR A 71 5.19 -5.36 -6.82
N THR A 72 5.52 -4.99 -5.57
CA THR A 72 5.49 -3.60 -5.11
C THR A 72 6.47 -2.73 -5.88
N GLU A 73 7.72 -3.20 -6.04
CA GLU A 73 8.74 -2.46 -6.79
C GLU A 73 8.31 -2.24 -8.26
N THR A 74 7.74 -3.25 -8.89
CA THR A 74 7.21 -3.17 -10.26
C THR A 74 6.06 -2.18 -10.34
N ALA A 75 5.09 -2.25 -9.42
CA ALA A 75 3.96 -1.31 -9.39
C ALA A 75 4.44 0.15 -9.25
N VAL A 76 5.39 0.40 -8.34
CA VAL A 76 5.95 1.75 -8.12
C VAL A 76 6.74 2.22 -9.34
N LYS A 77 7.58 1.38 -9.95
CA LYS A 77 8.30 1.73 -11.19
C LYS A 77 7.34 2.06 -12.33
N ASN A 78 6.30 1.24 -12.52
CA ASN A 78 5.27 1.46 -13.53
C ASN A 78 4.46 2.74 -13.28
N ALA A 79 4.36 3.21 -12.02
CA ALA A 79 3.76 4.48 -11.66
C ALA A 79 4.69 5.70 -11.87
N GLY A 80 5.91 5.50 -12.39
CA GLY A 80 6.91 6.56 -12.59
C GLY A 80 7.98 6.66 -11.50
N GLY A 81 7.98 5.74 -10.53
CA GLY A 81 8.98 5.69 -9.46
C GLY A 81 8.84 6.80 -8.40
N LEU A 82 9.83 6.88 -7.52
CA LEU A 82 9.83 7.82 -6.38
C LEU A 82 10.86 8.94 -6.49
N VAL A 83 11.77 8.91 -7.48
CA VAL A 83 12.90 9.86 -7.62
C VAL A 83 12.44 11.32 -7.72
N GLY A 84 11.32 11.59 -8.39
CA GLY A 84 10.77 12.95 -8.51
C GLY A 84 9.99 13.43 -7.28
N ILE A 85 9.75 12.54 -6.30
CA ILE A 85 8.90 12.80 -5.13
C ILE A 85 9.74 12.87 -3.86
N VAL A 86 10.62 11.89 -3.65
CA VAL A 86 11.49 11.79 -2.46
C VAL A 86 12.83 12.42 -2.77
N LYS A 87 13.22 13.41 -1.97
CA LYS A 87 14.52 14.08 -2.07
C LYS A 87 15.43 13.66 -0.92
N LYS A 88 16.74 13.74 -1.16
CA LYS A 88 17.75 13.48 -0.12
C LYS A 88 17.48 14.40 1.09
N GLY A 89 17.46 13.80 2.27
CA GLY A 89 17.20 14.48 3.53
C GLY A 89 15.71 14.56 3.92
N ASP A 90 14.78 14.16 3.06
CA ASP A 90 13.35 14.20 3.37
C ASP A 90 12.99 13.33 4.57
N VAL A 91 12.04 13.81 5.37
CA VAL A 91 11.28 13.00 6.31
C VAL A 91 10.01 12.55 5.59
N VAL A 92 9.84 11.24 5.43
CA VAL A 92 8.74 10.64 4.67
C VAL A 92 7.78 9.93 5.61
N LEU A 93 6.50 10.26 5.53
CA LEU A 93 5.44 9.53 6.21
C LEU A 93 4.76 8.57 5.23
N ILE A 94 4.65 7.30 5.62
CA ILE A 94 3.89 6.25 4.93
C ILE A 94 2.64 5.97 5.76
N LYS A 95 1.46 6.08 5.16
CA LYS A 95 0.17 5.77 5.79
C LYS A 95 -0.40 4.45 5.25
N PRO A 96 -0.09 3.30 5.88
CA PRO A 96 -0.60 2.01 5.43
C PRO A 96 -2.05 1.84 5.85
N ASN A 97 -2.93 1.39 4.96
CA ASN A 97 -4.33 1.18 5.32
C ASN A 97 -4.49 -0.05 6.25
N ILE A 98 -4.49 0.18 7.57
CA ILE A 98 -4.69 -0.86 8.60
C ILE A 98 -6.07 -0.70 9.22
N CYS A 99 -7.08 -1.30 8.59
CA CYS A 99 -8.49 -1.13 8.98
C CYS A 99 -8.93 -1.95 10.20
N ALA A 100 -8.23 -3.05 10.51
CA ALA A 100 -8.60 -4.00 11.55
C ALA A 100 -7.37 -4.76 12.07
N VAL A 101 -7.55 -5.49 13.17
CA VAL A 101 -6.53 -6.38 13.70
C VAL A 101 -6.51 -7.67 12.88
N ALA A 102 -5.58 -7.76 11.93
CA ALA A 102 -5.43 -8.90 11.02
C ALA A 102 -3.96 -9.30 10.84
N GLY A 103 -3.70 -10.53 10.39
CA GLY A 103 -2.35 -10.99 10.07
C GLY A 103 -1.91 -10.62 8.64
N PRO A 104 -0.65 -10.89 8.27
CA PRO A 104 -0.17 -10.76 6.89
C PRO A 104 -1.01 -11.59 5.91
N GLY A 105 -1.11 -11.13 4.66
CA GLY A 105 -1.91 -11.76 3.60
C GLY A 105 -3.42 -11.61 3.75
N ALA A 106 -3.90 -11.01 4.85
CA ALA A 106 -5.30 -10.69 5.03
C ALA A 106 -5.70 -9.50 4.15
N ALA A 107 -6.78 -9.61 3.37
CA ALA A 107 -7.22 -8.56 2.46
C ALA A 107 -7.80 -7.31 3.16
N GLN A 108 -7.87 -7.31 4.49
CA GLN A 108 -8.37 -6.20 5.30
C GLN A 108 -7.31 -5.12 5.61
N ILE A 109 -6.01 -5.43 5.45
CA ILE A 109 -4.90 -4.54 5.79
C ILE A 109 -3.88 -4.50 4.66
N THR A 110 -3.10 -3.41 4.57
CA THR A 110 -1.89 -3.41 3.76
C THR A 110 -0.86 -4.36 4.38
N ASP A 111 -0.34 -5.31 3.59
CA ASP A 111 0.67 -6.26 4.07
C ASP A 111 2.00 -5.56 4.40
N TYR A 112 2.63 -5.94 5.52
CA TYR A 112 3.86 -5.31 5.99
C TYR A 112 5.01 -5.39 4.98
N ARG A 113 5.06 -6.42 4.11
CA ARG A 113 6.10 -6.58 3.08
C ARG A 113 6.02 -5.48 2.02
N VAL A 114 4.81 -5.00 1.71
CA VAL A 114 4.62 -3.86 0.81
C VAL A 114 5.23 -2.60 1.43
N VAL A 115 4.92 -2.34 2.70
CA VAL A 115 5.40 -1.16 3.42
C VAL A 115 6.91 -1.20 3.64
N ARG A 116 7.46 -2.37 3.98
CA ARG A 116 8.90 -2.61 4.07
C ARG A 116 9.58 -2.26 2.75
N LYS A 117 9.07 -2.76 1.63
CA LYS A 117 9.67 -2.50 0.32
C LYS A 117 9.63 -1.01 -0.05
N ILE A 118 8.52 -0.32 0.22
CA ILE A 118 8.42 1.13 0.01
C ILE A 118 9.44 1.86 0.90
N THR A 119 9.58 1.46 2.17
CA THR A 119 10.56 2.03 3.10
C THR A 119 11.99 1.91 2.58
N GLU A 120 12.38 0.74 2.07
CA GLU A 120 13.69 0.52 1.45
C GLU A 120 13.90 1.42 0.23
N MET A 121 12.89 1.54 -0.63
CA MET A 121 12.95 2.39 -1.82
C MET A 121 13.11 3.87 -1.45
N VAL A 122 12.42 4.32 -0.41
CA VAL A 122 12.51 5.68 0.13
C VAL A 122 13.90 5.96 0.71
N TYR A 123 14.46 5.04 1.50
CA TYR A 123 15.82 5.20 2.03
C TYR A 123 16.90 5.14 0.96
N LYS A 124 16.74 4.31 -0.09
CA LYS A 124 17.65 4.31 -1.25
C LYS A 124 17.75 5.66 -1.96
N LEU A 125 16.70 6.50 -1.86
CA LEU A 125 16.70 7.87 -2.39
C LEU A 125 17.28 8.91 -1.43
N GLY A 126 17.75 8.47 -0.26
CA GLY A 126 18.44 9.30 0.72
C GLY A 126 17.52 10.04 1.69
N ALA A 127 16.28 9.57 1.89
CA ALA A 127 15.45 10.07 2.98
C ALA A 127 16.20 9.99 4.32
N SER A 128 16.04 11.02 5.17
CA SER A 128 16.68 11.04 6.49
C SER A 128 15.91 10.22 7.52
N LYS A 129 14.60 10.07 7.32
CA LYS A 129 13.71 9.38 8.24
C LYS A 129 12.45 8.89 7.53
N VAL A 130 11.99 7.70 7.89
CA VAL A 130 10.69 7.16 7.50
C VAL A 130 9.82 6.95 8.74
N ILE A 131 8.59 7.46 8.68
CA ILE A 131 7.57 7.32 9.70
C ILE A 131 6.45 6.48 9.10
N VAL A 132 6.06 5.39 9.75
CA VAL A 132 4.86 4.63 9.38
C VAL A 132 3.79 4.97 10.39
N ALA A 133 2.75 5.66 9.95
CA ALA A 133 1.72 6.19 10.83
C ALA A 133 0.31 5.82 10.35
N GLU A 134 -0.56 5.40 11.26
CA GLU A 134 -1.97 5.15 10.95
C GLU A 134 -2.89 5.52 12.11
N GLY A 135 -4.11 5.94 11.77
CA GLY A 135 -5.19 6.34 12.67
C GLY A 135 -6.44 5.47 12.53
N LYS A 136 -7.48 5.74 13.33
CA LYS A 136 -8.69 4.92 13.44
C LYS A 136 -9.56 4.96 12.17
N ILE A 137 -9.98 3.77 11.74
CA ILE A 137 -11.32 3.52 11.17
C ILE A 137 -12.20 2.84 12.24
N ALA A 138 -11.65 1.88 12.98
CA ALA A 138 -12.21 1.32 14.20
C ALA A 138 -11.10 1.19 15.25
N GLY A 139 -11.43 1.38 16.53
CA GLY A 139 -10.47 1.45 17.63
C GLY A 139 -9.45 0.31 17.67
N ASN A 140 -8.18 0.66 17.94
CA ASN A 140 -7.08 -0.26 18.27
C ASN A 140 -6.38 -0.99 17.11
N ALA A 141 -6.60 -0.60 15.86
CA ALA A 141 -5.91 -1.24 14.73
C ALA A 141 -4.39 -0.97 14.65
N PHE A 142 -3.89 0.09 15.33
CA PHE A 142 -2.47 0.46 15.37
C PHE A 142 -1.90 0.50 16.79
N ILE A 143 -2.16 -0.55 17.58
CA ILE A 143 -1.54 -0.77 18.91
C ILE A 143 -0.54 -1.92 18.85
N LYS A 144 0.30 -2.08 19.89
CA LYS A 144 1.32 -3.12 19.98
C LYS A 144 0.81 -4.51 19.58
N TYR A 145 -0.32 -4.95 20.14
CA TYR A 145 -0.91 -6.26 19.80
C TYR A 145 -1.19 -6.41 18.30
N SER A 146 -1.75 -5.39 17.65
CA SER A 146 -2.01 -5.41 16.21
C SER A 146 -0.72 -5.41 15.41
N LEU A 147 0.26 -4.57 15.82
CA LEU A 147 1.57 -4.46 15.17
C LEU A 147 2.40 -5.75 15.25
N ASP A 148 2.28 -6.48 16.35
CA ASP A 148 2.89 -7.80 16.51
C ASP A 148 2.19 -8.81 15.61
N LYS A 149 0.84 -8.80 15.57
CA LYS A 149 0.03 -9.73 14.75
C LYS A 149 0.23 -9.53 13.25
N ASN A 150 0.32 -8.28 12.79
CA ASN A 150 0.46 -7.93 11.38
C ASN A 150 1.93 -7.80 10.92
N MET A 151 2.89 -8.04 11.82
CA MET A 151 4.34 -7.99 11.62
C MET A 151 4.93 -6.60 11.29
N TYR A 152 4.20 -5.50 11.47
CA TYR A 152 4.74 -4.16 11.24
C TYR A 152 5.89 -3.81 12.19
N GLY A 153 5.92 -4.41 13.39
CA GLY A 153 7.05 -4.28 14.31
C GLY A 153 8.38 -4.82 13.78
N THR A 154 8.36 -5.59 12.68
CA THR A 154 9.57 -6.14 12.05
C THR A 154 10.21 -5.22 11.01
N ILE A 155 9.53 -4.13 10.64
CA ILE A 155 10.07 -3.16 9.69
C ILE A 155 11.17 -2.36 10.39
N GLN A 156 12.39 -2.46 9.89
CA GLN A 156 13.56 -1.82 10.50
C GLN A 156 13.64 -0.34 10.13
N ASN A 157 14.28 0.44 11.01
CA ASN A 157 14.61 1.85 10.77
C ASN A 157 13.38 2.72 10.47
N VAL A 158 12.22 2.41 11.03
CA VAL A 158 11.02 3.26 10.94
C VAL A 158 10.57 3.67 12.33
N GLU A 159 9.95 4.85 12.41
CA GLU A 159 9.15 5.21 13.57
C GLU A 159 7.70 4.77 13.34
N LEU A 160 7.16 3.94 14.23
CA LEU A 160 5.75 3.55 14.21
C LEU A 160 4.95 4.54 15.05
N VAL A 161 4.02 5.26 14.42
CA VAL A 161 3.25 6.32 15.09
C VAL A 161 1.75 6.00 15.04
N ASN A 162 1.13 5.84 16.21
CA ASN A 162 -0.32 5.71 16.30
C ASN A 162 -0.95 7.11 16.24
N LEU A 163 -1.61 7.45 15.13
CA LEU A 163 -2.20 8.77 14.95
C LEU A 163 -3.37 9.04 15.92
N ASN A 164 -3.90 8.01 16.59
CA ASN A 164 -4.97 8.17 17.59
C ASN A 164 -4.50 8.66 18.95
N GLN A 165 -3.19 8.86 19.13
CA GLN A 165 -2.62 9.37 20.38
C GLN A 165 -2.49 10.90 20.40
N PHE A 166 -2.79 11.56 19.28
CA PHE A 166 -2.75 13.01 19.15
C PHE A 166 -4.14 13.58 19.40
N ASP A 167 -4.20 14.65 20.18
CA ASP A 167 -5.43 15.39 20.43
C ASP A 167 -5.62 16.49 19.36
N LYS A 168 -6.77 17.17 19.38
CA LYS A 168 -7.09 18.22 18.40
C LYS A 168 -6.05 19.34 18.45
N GLU A 169 -5.54 19.62 19.63
CA GLU A 169 -4.57 20.65 19.98
C GLU A 169 -3.19 20.35 19.40
N ASP A 170 -2.87 19.07 19.15
CA ASP A 170 -1.65 18.64 18.46
C ASP A 170 -1.74 18.78 16.93
N CYS A 171 -2.95 19.02 16.41
CA CYS A 171 -3.25 19.07 14.98
C CYS A 171 -3.42 20.53 14.51
N TYR A 172 -2.98 20.81 13.29
CA TYR A 172 -3.34 22.06 12.63
C TYR A 172 -4.70 21.91 11.95
N GLU A 173 -5.57 22.90 12.11
CA GLU A 173 -6.86 22.94 11.43
C GLU A 173 -6.66 23.55 10.04
N LEU A 174 -6.90 22.76 8.99
CA LEU A 174 -6.98 23.29 7.64
C LEU A 174 -8.27 24.08 7.50
N LYS A 175 -8.16 25.42 7.49
CA LYS A 175 -9.28 26.28 7.11
C LYS A 175 -9.36 26.32 5.58
N PRO A 176 -10.41 25.78 4.95
CA PRO A 176 -10.55 25.91 3.51
C PRO A 176 -10.67 27.40 3.17
N GLU A 177 -9.77 27.92 2.32
CA GLU A 177 -9.72 29.35 2.00
C GLU A 177 -11.00 29.90 1.36
N LYS A 178 -11.86 29.02 0.82
CA LYS A 178 -13.23 29.32 0.38
C LYS A 178 -14.03 28.01 0.42
N SER A 179 -14.82 27.77 1.48
CA SER A 179 -15.97 26.86 1.31
C SER A 179 -17.04 27.66 0.57
N LEU A 180 -17.57 27.09 -0.51
CA LEU A 180 -18.73 27.63 -1.23
C LEU A 180 -19.90 27.92 -0.28
#